data_AF-A0A2T7TQJ1-F1
#
_entry.id   AF-A0A2T7TQJ1-F1
#
_cell.length_a   1.000
_cell.length_b   1.000
_cell.length_c   1.000
_cell.angle_alpha   90.00
_cell.angle_beta   90.00
_cell.angle_gamma   90.00
#
_symmetry.space_group_name_H-M   'P 1'
#
loop_
_entity.id
_entity.type
_entity.pdbx_description
1 polymer ?
#
loop_
_entity_poly.entity_id
_entity_poly.type
_entity_poly.pdbx_seq_one_letter_code
_entity_poly.pdbx_strand_id
1 'polypeptide(L)'
;MVKEIKNIGASVRARLLQLAKASGQSFELVLTRFALERLLFRLGQSRHADCFVLKGAMLMMSWFDDPHRGTRDLDLLGFGDPSPEAMLATFREILAQAADDGVEFDIDTLRVDRIREGLEYGGLRLRTQATISGARISLTIDIGFGDALEPGAEVLDYPSMLDFPTPRLRVPNKTGVSALVWHGQTSCF
;
A
#
# COMPACT_ATOMS: atom_id res chain seq x y z
N MET A 1 21.57 20.33 -28.03
CA MET A 1 20.90 19.05 -27.75
C MET A 1 19.79 19.35 -26.74
N VAL A 2 18.53 19.39 -27.18
CA VAL A 2 17.41 19.66 -26.28
C VAL A 2 17.23 18.42 -25.43
N LYS A 3 17.44 18.54 -24.11
CA LYS A 3 17.15 17.49 -23.15
C LYS A 3 15.64 17.28 -23.21
N GLU A 4 15.19 16.19 -23.83
CA GLU A 4 13.76 15.83 -23.83
C GLU A 4 13.29 15.90 -22.38
N ILE A 5 12.36 16.83 -22.09
CA ILE A 5 11.66 16.85 -20.82
C ILE A 5 10.72 15.65 -20.87
N LYS A 6 11.25 14.47 -20.51
CA LYS A 6 10.45 13.26 -20.30
C LYS A 6 9.57 13.54 -19.11
N ASN A 7 8.32 13.92 -19.37
CA ASN A 7 7.30 14.01 -18.33
C ASN A 7 6.93 12.59 -17.90
N ILE A 8 7.67 12.07 -16.90
CA ILE A 8 7.51 10.71 -16.37
C ILE A 8 6.07 10.49 -15.93
N GLY A 9 5.47 11.45 -15.21
CA GLY A 9 4.07 11.36 -14.77
C GLY A 9 3.09 11.19 -15.93
N ALA A 10 3.27 11.92 -17.03
CA ALA A 10 2.41 11.79 -18.21
C ALA A 10 2.56 10.42 -18.88
N SER A 11 3.80 9.91 -18.97
CA SER A 11 4.09 8.57 -19.49
C SER A 11 3.45 7.48 -18.61
N VAL A 12 3.62 7.57 -17.30
CA VAL A 12 3.02 6.67 -16.31
C VAL A 12 1.49 6.69 -16.44
N ARG A 13 0.87 7.87 -16.45
CA ARG A 13 -0.58 8.01 -16.58
C ARG A 13 -1.12 7.36 -17.86
N ALA A 14 -0.43 7.53 -18.99
CA ALA A 14 -0.81 6.91 -20.26
C ALA A 14 -0.71 5.38 -20.21
N ARG A 15 0.36 4.83 -19.61
CA ARG A 15 0.55 3.38 -19.44
C ARG A 15 -0.50 2.78 -18.50
N LEU A 16 -0.83 3.45 -17.40
CA LEU A 16 -1.89 3.04 -16.48
C LEU A 16 -3.26 3.05 -17.17
N LEU A 17 -3.53 4.00 -18.07
CA LEU A 17 -4.77 4.03 -18.84
C LEU A 17 -4.87 2.84 -19.81
N GLN A 18 -3.76 2.44 -20.43
CA GLN A 18 -3.69 1.24 -21.26
C GLN A 18 -3.94 -0.02 -20.42
N LEU A 19 -3.30 -0.11 -19.25
CA LEU A 19 -3.48 -1.22 -18.32
C LEU A 19 -4.96 -1.36 -17.89
N ALA A 20 -5.60 -0.25 -17.53
CA ALA A 20 -7.03 -0.24 -17.15
C ALA A 20 -7.94 -0.77 -18.27
N LYS A 21 -7.67 -0.37 -19.52
CA LYS A 21 -8.42 -0.87 -20.69
C LYS A 21 -8.20 -2.36 -20.92
N ALA A 22 -6.96 -2.83 -20.79
CA ALA A 22 -6.62 -4.23 -21.01
C ALA A 22 -7.18 -5.16 -19.91
N SER A 23 -7.22 -4.69 -18.66
CA SER A 23 -7.73 -5.47 -17.52
C SER A 23 -9.24 -5.33 -17.30
N GLY A 24 -9.93 -4.44 -18.04
CA GLY A 24 -11.35 -4.15 -17.83
C GLY A 24 -11.66 -3.43 -16.51
N GLN A 25 -10.63 -2.92 -15.82
CA GLN A 25 -10.78 -2.24 -14.53
C GLN A 25 -11.02 -0.74 -14.71
N SER A 26 -11.65 -0.11 -13.72
CA SER A 26 -11.77 1.35 -13.75
C SER A 26 -10.39 2.01 -13.66
N PHE A 27 -10.20 3.09 -14.42
CA PHE A 27 -8.92 3.81 -14.42
C PHE A 27 -8.58 4.39 -13.05
N GLU A 28 -9.59 4.82 -12.28
CA GLU A 28 -9.44 5.26 -10.90
C GLU A 28 -8.84 4.17 -10.01
N LEU A 29 -9.36 2.94 -10.08
CA LEU A 29 -8.83 1.82 -9.31
C LEU A 29 -7.37 1.52 -9.66
N VAL A 30 -7.02 1.57 -10.95
CA VAL A 30 -5.64 1.36 -11.42
C VAL A 30 -4.71 2.47 -10.92
N LEU A 31 -5.16 3.73 -10.92
CA LEU A 31 -4.39 4.85 -10.35
C LEU A 31 -4.17 4.68 -8.84
N THR A 32 -5.21 4.33 -8.08
CA THR A 32 -5.10 4.08 -6.63
C THR A 32 -4.14 2.95 -6.34
N ARG A 33 -4.27 1.80 -7.02
CA ARG A 33 -3.37 0.65 -6.82
C ARG A 33 -1.92 1.00 -7.11
N PHE A 34 -1.66 1.72 -8.20
CA PHE A 34 -0.31 2.15 -8.53
C PHE A 34 0.24 3.12 -7.47
N ALA A 35 -0.54 4.11 -7.03
CA ALA A 35 -0.10 5.02 -5.96
C ALA A 35 0.19 4.29 -4.64
N LEU A 36 -0.61 3.28 -4.26
CA LEU A 36 -0.36 2.44 -3.09
C LEU A 36 0.88 1.54 -3.26
N GLU A 37 1.10 0.97 -4.43
CA GLU A 37 2.34 0.22 -4.75
C GLU A 37 3.57 1.12 -4.62
N ARG A 38 3.50 2.36 -5.11
CA ARG A 38 4.61 3.32 -5.01
C ARG A 38 4.82 3.83 -3.58
N LEU A 39 3.78 3.83 -2.75
CA LEU A 39 3.90 4.03 -1.29
C LEU A 39 4.62 2.84 -0.66
N LEU A 40 4.24 1.60 -0.99
CA LEU A 40 4.90 0.39 -0.50
C LEU A 40 6.37 0.33 -0.89
N PHE A 41 6.71 0.76 -2.11
CA PHE A 41 8.12 0.89 -2.53
C PHE A 41 8.90 1.79 -1.58
N ARG A 42 8.36 2.98 -1.27
CA ARG A 42 8.98 3.91 -0.32
C ARG A 42 9.04 3.33 1.10
N LEU A 43 7.99 2.63 1.54
CA LEU A 43 7.98 1.95 2.84
C LEU A 43 9.12 0.93 2.95
N GLY A 44 9.28 0.05 1.96
CA GLY A 44 10.32 -0.97 1.93
C GLY A 44 11.75 -0.42 1.87
N GLN A 45 11.94 0.77 1.31
CA GLN A 45 13.24 1.45 1.27
C GLN A 45 13.52 2.30 2.52
N SER A 46 12.51 2.53 3.35
CA SER A 46 12.65 3.39 4.53
C SER A 46 13.30 2.65 5.70
N ARG A 47 13.84 3.42 6.65
CA ARG A 47 14.28 2.90 7.95
C ARG A 47 13.17 2.24 8.78
N HIS A 48 11.91 2.44 8.38
CA HIS A 48 10.73 1.91 9.06
C HIS A 48 10.23 0.60 8.45
N ALA A 49 10.91 0.06 7.42
CA ALA A 49 10.46 -1.15 6.73
C ALA A 49 10.21 -2.32 7.70
N ASP A 50 11.07 -2.48 8.69
CA ASP A 50 10.94 -3.54 9.70
C ASP A 50 9.85 -3.26 10.75
N CYS A 51 9.24 -2.07 10.77
CA CYS A 51 8.13 -1.74 11.65
C CYS A 51 6.77 -2.13 11.08
N PHE A 52 6.69 -2.59 9.83
CA PHE A 52 5.41 -2.89 9.19
C PHE A 52 5.40 -4.23 8.48
N VAL A 53 4.24 -4.87 8.46
CA VAL A 53 3.95 -6.09 7.70
C VAL A 53 2.73 -5.84 6.81
N LEU A 54 2.88 -6.05 5.50
CA LEU A 54 1.78 -5.92 4.54
C LEU A 54 0.74 -7.02 4.77
N LYS A 55 -0.53 -6.64 4.81
CA LYS A 55 -1.68 -7.55 4.97
C LYS A 55 -2.77 -7.25 3.92
N GLY A 56 -3.92 -7.89 4.10
CA GLY A 56 -5.16 -7.55 3.42
C GLY A 56 -5.13 -7.81 1.92
N ALA A 57 -5.98 -7.08 1.21
CA ALA A 57 -6.26 -7.36 -0.20
C ALA A 57 -5.05 -7.09 -1.11
N MET A 58 -4.20 -6.10 -0.79
CA MET A 58 -2.97 -5.87 -1.55
C MET A 58 -2.04 -7.09 -1.45
N LEU A 59 -1.83 -7.66 -0.26
CA LEU A 59 -1.06 -8.91 -0.13
C LEU A 59 -1.66 -10.04 -0.96
N MET A 60 -2.98 -10.24 -0.89
CA MET A 60 -3.65 -11.31 -1.63
C MET A 60 -3.45 -11.18 -3.15
N MET A 61 -3.41 -9.96 -3.69
CA MET A 61 -3.12 -9.73 -5.11
C MET A 61 -1.72 -10.18 -5.54
N SER A 62 -0.77 -10.35 -4.61
CA SER A 62 0.56 -10.89 -4.92
C SER A 62 0.59 -12.43 -4.97
N TRP A 63 -0.45 -13.10 -4.46
CA TRP A 63 -0.52 -14.56 -4.34
C TRP A 63 -1.51 -15.21 -5.31
N PHE A 64 -2.48 -14.46 -5.81
CA PHE A 64 -3.54 -14.98 -6.67
C PHE A 64 -3.58 -14.25 -8.01
N ASP A 65 -3.78 -15.03 -9.09
CA ASP A 65 -3.84 -14.54 -10.47
C ASP A 65 -5.19 -13.85 -10.82
N ASP A 66 -6.15 -13.85 -9.90
CA ASP A 66 -7.45 -13.20 -10.08
C ASP A 66 -7.58 -11.89 -9.25
N PRO A 67 -7.33 -10.73 -9.87
CA PRO A 67 -7.35 -9.43 -9.22
C PRO A 67 -8.74 -8.76 -9.22
N HIS A 68 -9.83 -9.47 -9.57
CA HIS A 68 -11.16 -8.86 -9.79
C HIS A 68 -11.73 -8.13 -8.57
N ARG A 69 -11.26 -8.42 -7.35
CA ARG A 69 -11.52 -7.57 -6.19
C ARG A 69 -10.50 -6.44 -6.12
N GLY A 70 -10.81 -5.33 -6.79
CA GLY A 70 -10.19 -4.03 -6.57
C GLY A 70 -10.05 -3.67 -5.09
N THR A 71 -8.84 -3.57 -4.54
CA THR A 71 -8.63 -2.88 -3.26
C THR A 71 -8.32 -1.40 -3.49
N ARG A 72 -8.87 -0.55 -2.63
CA ARG A 72 -8.65 0.90 -2.61
C ARG A 72 -7.84 1.35 -1.39
N ASP A 73 -7.63 0.44 -0.46
CA ASP A 73 -7.00 0.71 0.82
C ASP A 73 -5.77 -0.19 0.97
N LEU A 74 -4.83 0.28 1.79
CA LEU A 74 -3.62 -0.44 2.17
C LEU A 74 -3.72 -0.87 3.63
N ASP A 75 -3.68 -2.18 3.87
CA ASP A 75 -3.70 -2.75 5.21
C ASP A 75 -2.29 -3.14 5.67
N LEU A 76 -1.89 -2.64 6.84
CA LEU A 76 -0.61 -2.93 7.47
C LEU A 76 -0.83 -3.43 8.92
N LEU A 77 0.07 -4.29 9.37
CA LEU A 77 0.32 -4.50 10.79
C LEU A 77 1.53 -3.67 11.21
N GLY A 78 1.36 -2.81 12.21
CA GLY A 78 2.42 -1.98 12.77
C GLY A 78 3.05 -2.56 14.04
N PHE A 79 4.36 -2.35 14.19
CA PHE A 79 5.13 -2.63 15.40
C PHE A 79 5.80 -1.34 15.89
N GLY A 80 5.89 -1.16 17.21
CA GLY A 80 6.45 0.04 17.83
C GLY A 80 5.37 0.94 18.43
N ASP A 81 5.59 2.26 18.37
CA ASP A 81 4.72 3.27 18.99
C ASP A 81 3.39 3.41 18.20
N PRO A 82 2.23 3.07 18.80
CA PRO A 82 0.92 3.16 18.14
C PRO A 82 0.27 4.55 18.27
N SER A 83 1.01 5.57 18.73
CA SER A 83 0.47 6.92 18.86
C SER A 83 0.22 7.56 17.48
N PRO A 84 -0.90 8.30 17.30
CA PRO A 84 -1.19 9.04 16.08
C PRO A 84 -0.03 9.97 15.66
N GLU A 85 0.63 10.61 16.62
CA GLU A 85 1.73 11.55 16.40
C GLU A 85 2.97 10.85 15.83
N ALA A 86 3.39 9.74 16.43
CA ALA A 86 4.51 8.94 15.91
C ALA A 86 4.20 8.41 14.52
N MET A 87 2.97 7.93 14.30
CA MET A 87 2.56 7.38 13.01
C MET A 87 2.53 8.43 11.89
N LEU A 88 2.08 9.65 12.20
CA LEU A 88 2.19 10.77 11.27
C LEU A 88 3.65 11.07 10.93
N ALA A 89 4.54 11.16 11.91
CA ALA A 89 5.96 11.43 11.67
C ALA A 89 6.58 10.37 10.75
N THR A 90 6.33 9.08 11.05
CA THR A 90 6.79 7.94 10.25
C THR A 90 6.31 8.02 8.81
N PHE A 91 5.01 8.25 8.58
CA PHE A 91 4.47 8.33 7.22
C PHE A 91 4.89 9.60 6.48
N ARG A 92 5.13 10.72 7.16
CA ARG A 92 5.73 11.91 6.51
C ARG A 92 7.11 11.57 5.95
N GLU A 93 7.95 10.87 6.71
CA GLU A 93 9.27 10.43 6.24
C GLU A 93 9.17 9.45 5.07
N ILE A 94 8.27 8.46 5.16
CA ILE A 94 8.07 7.48 4.09
C ILE A 94 7.65 8.18 2.79
N LEU A 95 6.64 9.03 2.86
CA LEU A 95 6.06 9.70 1.68
C LEU A 95 6.98 10.77 1.07
N ALA A 96 7.89 11.35 1.85
CA ALA A 96 8.86 12.36 1.40
C ALA A 96 9.98 11.79 0.51
N GLN A 97 10.14 10.48 0.45
CA GLN A 97 11.21 9.86 -0.34
C GLN A 97 11.00 10.08 -1.84
N ALA A 98 12.04 10.55 -2.53
CA ALA A 98 12.07 10.65 -3.98
C ALA A 98 12.23 9.26 -4.61
N ALA A 99 11.45 8.96 -5.64
CA ALA A 99 11.50 7.67 -6.35
C ALA A 99 11.36 7.78 -7.88
N ASP A 100 11.29 9.01 -8.43
CA ASP A 100 11.20 9.29 -9.87
C ASP A 100 10.17 8.44 -10.64
N ASP A 101 9.05 8.14 -9.98
CA ASP A 101 7.99 7.23 -10.46
C ASP A 101 6.72 7.94 -10.92
N GLY A 102 6.75 9.27 -10.95
CA GLY A 102 5.63 10.11 -11.39
C GLY A 102 4.49 10.22 -10.37
N VAL A 103 4.68 9.73 -9.14
CA VAL A 103 3.74 9.90 -8.02
C VAL A 103 4.26 10.97 -7.07
N GLU A 104 3.41 11.96 -6.80
CA GLU A 104 3.67 13.00 -5.80
C GLU A 104 2.66 12.84 -4.65
N PHE A 105 3.14 12.57 -3.44
CA PHE A 105 2.28 12.48 -2.25
C PHE A 105 2.13 13.85 -1.59
N ASP A 106 0.90 14.21 -1.22
CA ASP A 106 0.58 15.44 -0.51
C ASP A 106 0.70 15.22 1.00
N ILE A 107 1.91 15.44 1.50
CA ILE A 107 2.29 15.24 2.90
C ILE A 107 1.52 16.18 3.83
N ASP A 108 1.17 17.38 3.37
CA ASP A 108 0.46 18.38 4.17
C ASP A 108 -0.99 17.95 4.43
N THR A 109 -1.59 17.20 3.49
CA THR A 109 -2.90 16.61 3.70
C THR A 109 -2.89 15.32 4.52
N LEU A 110 -1.73 14.81 4.97
CA LEU A 110 -1.67 13.59 5.78
C LEU A 110 -2.36 13.81 7.15
N ARG A 111 -3.40 13.02 7.41
CA ARG A 111 -4.15 13.00 8.67
C ARG A 111 -4.30 11.57 9.17
N VAL A 112 -4.52 11.43 10.47
CA VAL A 112 -4.68 10.15 11.16
C VAL A 112 -5.91 10.19 12.05
N ASP A 113 -6.70 9.13 11.99
CA ASP A 113 -7.85 8.90 12.85
C ASP A 113 -7.66 7.58 13.61
N ARG A 114 -8.19 7.48 14.83
CA ARG A 114 -8.23 6.21 15.56
C ARG A 114 -9.37 5.34 15.04
N ILE A 115 -9.08 4.08 14.74
CA ILE A 115 -10.07 3.04 14.47
C ILE A 115 -10.34 2.32 15.80
N ARG A 116 -11.58 2.43 16.29
CA ARG A 116 -12.01 1.69 17.48
C ARG A 116 -12.50 0.31 17.04
N GLU A 117 -11.59 -0.66 17.03
CA GLU A 117 -11.94 -2.07 17.04
C GLU A 117 -11.78 -2.60 18.48
N GLY A 118 -12.54 -3.62 18.87
CA GLY A 118 -12.60 -4.17 20.24
C GLY A 118 -11.32 -4.88 20.72
N LEU A 119 -10.15 -4.41 20.29
CA LEU A 119 -8.81 -4.90 20.64
C LEU A 119 -8.14 -3.95 21.63
N GLU A 120 -7.21 -4.49 22.43
CA GLU A 120 -6.54 -3.80 23.55
C GLU A 120 -5.74 -2.54 23.13
N TYR A 121 -5.27 -2.48 21.87
CA TYR A 121 -4.46 -1.38 21.33
C TYR A 121 -5.14 -0.58 20.19
N GLY A 122 -6.24 -1.08 19.64
CA GLY A 122 -6.97 -0.46 18.51
C GLY A 122 -6.16 -0.38 17.19
N GLY A 123 -6.66 0.41 16.24
CA GLY A 123 -5.99 0.68 14.96
C GLY A 123 -5.90 2.17 14.63
N LEU A 124 -5.12 2.52 13.62
CA LEU A 124 -5.03 3.86 13.05
C LEU A 124 -5.42 3.83 11.57
N ARG A 125 -6.20 4.82 11.13
CA ARG A 125 -6.49 5.08 9.72
C ARG A 125 -5.78 6.35 9.31
N LEU A 126 -4.81 6.24 8.43
CA LEU A 126 -4.17 7.38 7.79
C LEU A 126 -4.88 7.68 6.48
N ARG A 127 -4.99 8.96 6.17
CA ARG A 127 -5.51 9.42 4.89
C ARG A 127 -4.59 10.48 4.33
N THR A 128 -4.33 10.41 3.03
CA THR A 128 -3.55 11.41 2.29
C THR A 128 -4.07 11.54 0.86
N GLN A 129 -3.50 12.45 0.09
CA GLN A 129 -3.69 12.54 -1.36
C GLN A 129 -2.38 12.26 -2.09
N ALA A 130 -2.49 11.78 -3.31
CA ALA A 130 -1.38 11.71 -4.25
C ALA A 130 -1.80 12.28 -5.60
N THR A 131 -0.83 12.66 -6.43
CA THR A 131 -1.07 13.07 -7.80
C THR A 131 -0.19 12.31 -8.79
N ILE A 132 -0.77 12.03 -9.97
CA ILE A 132 -0.06 11.46 -11.12
C ILE A 132 -0.44 12.29 -12.34
N SER A 133 0.48 13.14 -12.81
CA SER A 133 0.24 14.03 -13.97
C SER A 133 -1.09 14.81 -13.85
N GLY A 134 -1.36 15.38 -12.67
CA GLY A 134 -2.55 16.17 -12.37
C GLY A 134 -3.81 15.37 -11.98
N ALA A 135 -3.81 14.04 -12.12
CA ALA A 135 -4.89 13.21 -11.57
C ALA A 135 -4.73 13.10 -10.05
N ARG A 136 -5.73 13.55 -9.28
CA ARG A 136 -5.75 13.47 -7.81
C ARG A 136 -6.31 12.14 -7.35
N ILE A 137 -5.66 11.53 -6.36
CA ILE A 137 -5.95 10.19 -5.86
C ILE A 137 -6.04 10.27 -4.34
N SER A 138 -7.17 9.90 -3.77
CA SER A 138 -7.31 9.76 -2.31
C SER A 138 -6.78 8.40 -1.88
N LEU A 139 -5.95 8.39 -0.82
CA LEU A 139 -5.35 7.17 -0.28
C LEU A 139 -5.78 6.96 1.16
N THR A 140 -6.09 5.71 1.49
CA THR A 140 -6.36 5.24 2.85
C THR A 140 -5.34 4.17 3.22
N ILE A 141 -4.76 4.28 4.41
CA ILE A 141 -3.85 3.29 4.98
C ILE A 141 -4.39 2.92 6.35
N ASP A 142 -4.74 1.66 6.54
CA ASP A 142 -5.19 1.11 7.80
C ASP A 142 -4.07 0.34 8.46
N ILE A 143 -3.84 0.64 9.74
CA ILE A 143 -2.76 0.07 10.53
C ILE A 143 -3.38 -0.52 11.78
N GLY A 144 -3.40 -1.84 11.84
CA GLY A 144 -3.70 -2.57 13.07
C GLY A 144 -2.46 -2.63 13.96
N PHE A 145 -2.66 -2.59 15.28
CA PHE A 145 -1.61 -2.84 16.27
C PHE A 145 -2.05 -4.02 17.13
N GLY A 146 -1.18 -5.04 17.22
CA GLY A 146 -1.48 -6.26 17.96
C GLY A 146 -1.45 -7.54 17.11
N ASP A 147 -1.62 -8.65 17.80
CA ASP A 147 -1.39 -10.05 17.41
C ASP A 147 0.08 -10.44 17.14
N ALA A 148 0.46 -11.53 17.81
CA ALA A 148 1.70 -12.24 17.57
C ALA A 148 1.74 -12.69 16.11
N LEU A 149 2.81 -12.30 15.42
CA LEU A 149 3.07 -12.73 14.06
C LEU A 149 3.62 -14.17 14.11
N GLU A 150 2.75 -15.15 14.36
CA GLU A 150 3.10 -16.57 14.40
C GLU A 150 2.73 -17.24 13.07
N PRO A 151 3.63 -17.99 12.40
CA PRO A 151 4.98 -18.41 12.81
C PRO A 151 6.10 -17.42 12.42
N GLY A 152 5.76 -16.19 12.04
CA GLY A 152 6.71 -15.13 11.68
C GLY A 152 6.31 -14.35 10.42
N ALA A 153 7.17 -13.38 10.07
CA ALA A 153 7.13 -12.71 8.77
C ALA A 153 8.19 -13.31 7.84
N GLU A 154 7.89 -13.32 6.55
CA GLU A 154 8.88 -13.49 5.49
C GLU A 154 9.01 -12.21 4.67
N VAL A 155 10.03 -12.14 3.83
CA VAL A 155 10.22 -11.02 2.90
C VAL A 155 9.69 -11.42 1.52
N LEU A 156 8.89 -10.54 0.93
CA LEU A 156 8.31 -10.70 -0.40
C LEU A 156 8.71 -9.51 -1.29
N ASP A 157 9.10 -9.80 -2.52
CA ASP A 157 9.16 -8.81 -3.60
C ASP A 157 7.75 -8.66 -4.19
N TYR A 158 7.11 -7.54 -3.87
CA TYR A 158 5.75 -7.25 -4.32
C TYR A 158 5.74 -6.96 -5.84
N PRO A 159 4.83 -7.56 -6.63
CA PRO A 159 4.78 -7.34 -8.06
C PRO A 159 4.56 -5.88 -8.44
N SER A 160 5.31 -5.38 -9.42
CA SER A 160 5.17 -4.02 -9.94
C SER A 160 4.21 -3.99 -11.13
N MET A 161 3.28 -3.03 -11.15
CA MET A 161 2.30 -2.83 -12.22
C MET A 161 2.93 -2.29 -13.51
N LEU A 162 4.04 -1.56 -13.40
CA LEU A 162 4.83 -1.00 -14.50
C LEU A 162 6.32 -1.37 -14.32
N ASP A 163 7.19 -0.92 -15.22
CA ASP A 163 8.63 -1.22 -15.18
C ASP A 163 9.39 -0.35 -14.15
N PHE A 164 9.00 -0.45 -12.88
CA PHE A 164 9.70 0.18 -11.75
C PHE A 164 10.29 -0.87 -10.81
N PRO A 165 11.28 -0.50 -9.97
CA PRO A 165 11.76 -1.39 -8.92
C PRO A 165 10.63 -1.86 -8.01
N THR A 166 10.64 -3.15 -7.69
CA THR A 166 9.63 -3.83 -6.88
C THR A 166 9.77 -3.45 -5.41
N PRO A 167 8.65 -3.23 -4.68
CA PRO A 167 8.69 -3.09 -3.23
C PRO A 167 9.18 -4.37 -2.56
N ARG A 168 10.14 -4.28 -1.64
CA ARG A 168 10.58 -5.39 -0.80
C ARG A 168 9.98 -5.23 0.58
N LEU A 169 9.07 -6.13 0.96
CA LEU A 169 8.18 -5.95 2.12
C LEU A 169 8.21 -7.16 3.04
N ARG A 170 7.95 -6.95 4.32
CA ARG A 170 7.60 -8.04 5.23
C ARG A 170 6.14 -8.42 5.04
N VAL A 171 5.85 -9.71 4.96
CA VAL A 171 4.50 -10.28 4.84
C VAL A 171 4.35 -11.42 5.85
N PRO A 172 3.14 -11.75 6.32
CA PRO A 172 2.92 -12.95 7.12
C PRO A 172 3.40 -14.18 6.34
N ASN A 173 4.06 -15.12 7.02
CA ASN A 173 4.46 -16.37 6.42
C ASN A 173 3.23 -17.06 5.80
N LYS A 174 3.32 -17.48 4.53
CA LYS A 174 2.24 -18.17 3.79
C LYS A 174 1.58 -19.32 4.57
N THR A 175 2.32 -20.02 5.44
CA THR A 175 1.76 -21.10 6.28
C THR A 175 0.86 -20.60 7.42
N GLY A 176 1.00 -19.34 7.87
CA GLY A 176 0.16 -18.70 8.89
C GLY A 176 -1.09 -18.02 8.33
N VAL A 177 -1.18 -17.85 7.01
CA VAL A 177 -2.33 -17.25 6.31
C VAL A 177 -3.58 -18.12 6.43
N SER A 178 -3.40 -19.45 6.49
CA SER A 178 -4.49 -20.39 6.75
C SER A 178 -5.11 -20.22 8.15
N ALA A 179 -4.43 -19.59 9.12
CA ALA A 179 -5.03 -19.31 10.43
C ALA A 179 -5.78 -17.96 10.47
N LEU A 180 -5.24 -16.91 9.84
CA LEU A 180 -5.86 -15.57 9.82
C LEU A 180 -7.03 -15.44 8.83
N VAL A 181 -7.09 -16.26 7.77
CA VAL A 181 -8.15 -16.20 6.75
C VAL A 181 -9.37 -17.07 7.10
N TRP A 182 -9.26 -18.02 8.04
CA TRP A 182 -10.28 -19.06 8.28
C TRP A 182 -11.34 -18.76 9.36
N HIS A 183 -11.45 -17.54 9.87
CA HIS A 183 -12.55 -17.17 10.80
C HIS A 183 -13.62 -16.28 10.16
N GLY A 184 -13.58 -16.06 8.84
CA GLY A 184 -14.50 -15.16 8.13
C GLY A 184 -15.52 -15.80 7.19
N GLN A 185 -15.47 -17.12 6.93
CA GLN A 185 -16.39 -17.75 5.97
C GLN A 185 -16.56 -19.26 6.22
N THR A 186 -17.31 -19.61 7.26
CA THR A 186 -17.96 -20.92 7.38
C THR A 186 -19.47 -20.72 7.29
N SER A 187 -20.00 -20.74 6.07
CA SER A 187 -21.38 -21.17 5.77
C SER A 187 -21.54 -21.30 4.26
N CYS A 188 -21.51 -22.55 3.80
CA CYS A 188 -22.23 -23.13 2.65
C CYS A 188 -21.60 -24.50 2.31
N PHE A 189 -21.94 -25.50 3.14
CA PHE A 189 -22.57 -26.70 2.61
C PHE A 189 -24.05 -26.61 2.97
#